data_AF-A0A1D2QN76-F1
#
_entry.id   AF-A0A1D2QN76-F1
#
_cell.length_a   1.000
_cell.length_b   1.000
_cell.length_c   1.000
_cell.angle_alpha   90.00
_cell.angle_beta   90.00
_cell.angle_gamma   90.00
#
_symmetry.space_group_name_H-M   'P 1'
#
loop_
_entity.id
_entity.type
_entity.pdbx_description
1 polymer ?
#
loop_
_entity_poly.entity_id
_entity_poly.type
_entity_poly.pdbx_seq_one_letter_code
_entity_poly.pdbx_strand_id
1 'polypeptide(L)'
;MQTLLQPEQSIEARELLNLSQAKETGVNRAYLSQFENGKRILKDAENDALINYYDEQGLDVDALRQKANQEEQKIPINPDLTPVYSINPYRIRDGIVISSHLANDTVEALMNEYHNLDSQIEQALEQPIVRGLFGLSRADTTEKAIQTLLDCYRQRHIKLVLQGRESEQPEKTVDDSDIKTVDEFINTNNMNAS
;
A
#
# COMPACT_ATOMS: atom_id res chain seq x y z
N MET A 1 16.35 6.12 34.11
CA MET A 1 15.02 5.72 33.61
C MET A 1 15.12 5.73 32.10
N GLN A 2 15.20 4.56 31.46
CA GLN A 2 15.02 4.46 30.01
C GLN A 2 13.54 4.70 29.74
N THR A 3 13.24 5.72 28.96
CA THR A 3 11.85 6.12 28.66
C THR A 3 11.46 5.43 27.35
N LEU A 4 10.41 4.62 27.40
CA LEU A 4 9.92 3.84 26.26
C LEU A 4 9.52 4.77 25.10
N LEU A 5 9.94 4.42 23.88
CA LEU A 5 9.41 5.04 22.68
C LEU A 5 7.89 4.89 22.63
N GLN A 6 7.16 5.94 22.28
CA GLN A 6 5.71 5.92 22.09
C GLN A 6 5.36 5.52 20.64
N PRO A 7 4.15 4.97 20.40
CA PRO A 7 3.70 4.58 19.05
C PRO A 7 3.86 5.69 18.02
N GLU A 8 3.47 6.92 18.36
CA GLU A 8 3.49 8.08 17.46
C GLU A 8 4.93 8.48 17.10
N GLN A 9 5.85 8.38 18.07
CA GLN A 9 7.27 8.66 17.86
C GLN A 9 7.92 7.64 16.93
N SER A 10 7.51 6.38 17.03
CA SER A 10 7.96 5.32 16.11
C SER A 10 7.45 5.56 14.69
N ILE A 11 6.20 5.98 14.54
CA ILE A 11 5.63 6.33 13.23
C ILE A 11 6.39 7.52 12.64
N GLU A 12 6.56 8.61 13.39
CA GLU A 12 7.28 9.81 12.93
C GLU A 12 8.72 9.47 12.53
N ALA A 13 9.43 8.69 13.36
CA ALA A 13 10.78 8.25 13.07
C ALA A 13 10.87 7.44 11.76
N ARG A 14 9.94 6.51 11.58
CA ARG A 14 9.86 5.66 10.38
C ARG A 14 9.55 6.47 9.13
N GLU A 15 8.65 7.46 9.23
CA GLU A 15 8.29 8.35 8.14
C GLU A 15 9.45 9.26 7.73
N LEU A 16 10.16 9.85 8.70
CA LEU A 16 11.33 10.69 8.44
C LEU A 16 12.45 9.93 7.71
N LEU A 17 12.60 8.65 8.02
CA LEU A 17 13.61 7.77 7.42
C LEU A 17 13.12 7.05 6.15
N ASN A 18 11.88 7.26 5.71
CA ASN A 18 11.25 6.57 4.56
C ASN A 18 11.31 5.04 4.65
N LEU A 19 11.13 4.48 5.84
CA LEU A 19 11.30 3.05 6.08
C LEU A 19 9.99 2.28 5.96
N SER A 20 10.07 1.09 5.35
CA SER A 20 8.99 0.10 5.40
C SER A 20 9.02 -0.65 6.75
N GLN A 21 7.85 -0.97 7.32
CA GLN A 21 7.69 -1.56 8.67
C GLN A 21 8.42 -2.91 8.92
N ALA A 22 9.07 -3.52 7.91
CA ALA A 22 9.13 -4.97 7.85
C ALA A 22 10.48 -5.65 8.01
N LYS A 23 11.62 -5.02 7.71
CA LYS A 23 12.86 -5.80 7.53
C LYS A 23 14.10 -5.35 8.29
N GLU A 24 14.17 -4.09 8.71
CA GLU A 24 15.48 -3.54 9.09
C GLU A 24 15.61 -3.20 10.58
N THR A 25 14.49 -3.00 11.27
CA THR A 25 14.47 -2.50 12.67
C THR A 25 14.82 -3.55 13.73
N GLY A 26 15.03 -4.82 13.35
CA GLY A 26 15.24 -5.92 14.30
C GLY A 26 13.99 -6.33 15.10
N VAL A 27 12.88 -5.60 14.97
CA VAL A 27 11.58 -5.92 15.57
C VAL A 27 10.71 -6.66 14.55
N ASN A 28 9.96 -7.67 15.01
CA ASN A 28 9.03 -8.38 14.15
C ASN A 28 7.98 -7.39 13.56
N ARG A 29 7.80 -7.40 12.23
CA ARG A 29 6.86 -6.54 11.51
C ARG A 29 5.47 -6.48 12.15
N ALA A 30 4.90 -7.64 12.50
CA ALA A 30 3.56 -7.70 13.07
C ALA A 30 3.51 -7.05 14.47
N TYR A 31 4.60 -7.16 15.23
CA TYR A 31 4.69 -6.55 16.56
C TYR A 31 4.89 -5.04 16.46
N LEU A 32 5.73 -4.58 15.52
CA LEU A 32 5.90 -3.16 15.24
C LEU A 32 4.58 -2.52 14.78
N SER A 33 3.86 -3.16 13.84
CA SER A 33 2.55 -2.69 13.39
C SER A 33 1.51 -2.66 14.52
N GLN A 34 1.48 -3.68 15.39
CA GLN A 34 0.58 -3.66 16.56
C GLN A 34 0.95 -2.57 17.56
N PHE A 35 2.25 -2.30 17.75
CA PHE A 35 2.73 -1.23 18.62
C PHE A 35 2.41 0.15 18.06
N GLU A 36 2.72 0.42 16.79
CA GLU A 36 2.40 1.69 16.11
C GLU A 36 0.88 1.97 16.11
N ASN A 37 0.04 0.93 16.10
CA ASN A 37 -1.41 1.04 16.22
C ASN A 37 -1.93 1.09 17.68
N GLY A 38 -1.06 1.17 18.68
CA GLY A 38 -1.42 1.21 20.11
C GLY A 38 -2.03 -0.08 20.67
N LYS A 39 -2.04 -1.17 19.89
CA LYS A 39 -2.60 -2.49 20.28
C LYS A 39 -1.63 -3.31 21.12
N ARG A 40 -0.37 -2.90 21.18
CA ARG A 40 0.71 -3.61 21.89
C ARG A 40 1.70 -2.63 22.49
N ILE A 41 2.29 -3.02 23.61
CA ILE A 41 3.47 -2.37 24.19
C ILE A 41 4.69 -3.24 23.85
N LEU A 42 5.75 -2.64 23.30
CA LEU A 42 7.00 -3.35 23.03
C LEU A 42 7.70 -3.72 24.33
N LYS A 43 8.37 -4.88 24.36
CA LYS A 43 9.27 -5.23 25.46
C LYS A 43 10.51 -4.36 25.41
N ASP A 44 11.18 -4.19 26.55
CA ASP A 44 12.38 -3.35 26.66
C ASP A 44 13.43 -3.67 25.58
N ALA A 45 13.73 -4.95 25.36
CA ALA A 45 14.69 -5.36 24.32
C ALA A 45 14.24 -5.03 22.88
N GLU A 46 12.93 -5.04 22.60
CA GLU A 46 12.37 -4.67 21.30
C GLU A 46 12.39 -3.14 21.12
N ASN A 47 12.13 -2.39 22.20
CA ASN A 47 12.18 -0.94 22.22
C ASN A 47 13.62 -0.45 22.02
N ASP A 48 14.58 -1.04 22.74
CA ASP A 48 16.01 -0.72 22.61
C ASP A 48 16.53 -1.04 21.19
N ALA A 49 16.12 -2.17 20.60
CA ALA A 49 16.49 -2.50 19.22
C ALA A 49 15.97 -1.46 18.22
N LEU A 50 14.74 -0.99 18.41
CA LEU A 50 14.11 0.01 17.56
C LEU A 50 14.78 1.39 17.69
N ILE A 51 15.09 1.81 18.92
CA ILE A 51 15.81 3.06 19.19
C ILE A 51 17.20 3.02 18.58
N ASN A 52 17.98 1.97 18.86
CA ASN A 52 19.34 1.82 18.34
C ASN A 52 19.36 1.86 16.82
N TYR A 53 18.38 1.21 16.18
CA TYR A 53 18.27 1.23 14.74
C TYR A 53 18.01 2.64 14.19
N TYR A 54 17.11 3.42 14.80
CA TYR A 54 16.88 4.80 14.38
C TYR A 54 18.11 5.70 14.59
N ASP A 55 18.80 5.54 15.71
CA ASP A 55 20.06 6.25 15.99
C ASP A 55 21.14 5.88 14.94
N GLU A 56 21.25 4.61 14.55
CA GLU A 56 22.15 4.13 13.48
C GLU A 56 21.82 4.73 12.11
N GLN A 57 20.53 4.99 11.84
CA GLN A 57 20.08 5.70 10.63
C GLN A 57 20.28 7.22 10.71
N GLY A 58 20.87 7.73 11.80
CA GLY A 58 21.19 9.15 11.98
C GLY A 58 20.02 9.98 12.51
N LEU A 59 19.00 9.35 13.08
CA LEU A 59 17.86 10.03 13.68
C LEU A 59 18.07 10.14 15.19
N ASP A 60 18.12 11.37 15.71
CA ASP A 60 18.18 11.60 17.15
C ASP A 60 16.79 11.36 17.78
N VAL A 61 16.61 10.17 18.35
CA VAL A 61 15.35 9.77 19.00
C VAL A 61 15.06 10.62 20.24
N ASP A 62 16.08 11.15 20.92
CA ASP A 62 15.90 12.02 22.08
C ASP A 62 15.34 13.40 21.68
N ALA A 63 15.67 13.90 20.49
CA ALA A 63 15.07 15.11 19.94
C ALA A 63 13.57 14.91 19.65
N LEU A 64 13.17 13.75 19.11
CA LEU A 64 11.76 13.40 18.88
C LEU A 64 10.98 13.31 20.19
N ARG A 65 11.59 12.75 21.24
CA ARG A 65 11.01 12.70 22.58
C ARG A 65 10.79 14.09 23.18
N GLN A 66 11.74 15.00 23.00
CA GLN A 66 11.63 16.36 23.53
C GLN A 66 10.54 17.16 22.83
N LYS A 67 10.35 16.96 21.51
CA LYS A 67 9.29 17.59 20.74
C LYS A 67 7.89 17.19 21.23
N ALA A 68 7.66 15.90 21.49
CA ALA A 68 6.40 15.42 22.05
C ALA A 68 6.09 15.99 23.44
N ASN A 69 7.12 16.13 24.30
CA ASN A 69 6.97 16.71 25.64
C ASN A 69 6.80 18.24 25.62
N GLN A 70 7.18 18.92 24.53
CA GLN A 70 6.98 20.37 24.36
C GLN A 70 5.59 20.70 23.80
N GLU A 71 4.97 19.82 23.01
CA GLU A 71 3.60 20.01 22.51
C GLU A 71 2.52 19.94 23.61
N GLU A 72 2.83 19.38 24.78
CA GLU A 72 1.97 19.46 25.98
C GLU A 72 2.07 20.79 26.73
N GLN A 73 2.99 21.70 26.38
CA GLN A 73 3.11 23.01 27.02
C GLN A 73 2.50 24.14 26.18
N LYS A 74 1.21 24.39 26.44
CA LYS A 74 0.51 25.68 26.36
C LYS A 74 0.56 26.42 25.00
N ILE A 75 -0.39 26.07 24.13
CA ILE A 75 -1.08 27.10 23.35
C ILE A 75 -2.34 27.47 24.13
N PRO A 76 -2.57 28.73 24.53
CA PRO A 76 -3.85 29.12 25.09
C PRO A 76 -4.91 28.84 24.02
N ILE A 77 -5.82 27.92 24.33
CA ILE A 77 -6.96 27.55 23.50
C ILE A 77 -7.74 28.82 23.21
N ASN A 78 -7.56 29.36 22.00
CA ASN A 78 -8.47 30.35 21.46
C ASN A 78 -9.59 29.54 20.80
N PRO A 79 -10.82 29.52 21.35
CA PRO A 79 -11.89 28.62 20.89
C PRO A 79 -12.33 28.87 19.44
N ASP A 80 -11.87 29.97 18.81
CA ASP A 80 -12.20 30.35 17.44
C ASP A 80 -11.12 30.00 16.40
N LEU A 81 -10.02 29.37 16.79
CA LEU A 81 -8.99 28.93 15.84
C LEU A 81 -8.70 27.46 16.09
N THR A 82 -9.49 26.59 15.44
CA THR A 82 -9.10 25.20 15.22
C THR A 82 -7.68 25.18 14.66
N PRO A 83 -6.72 24.47 15.28
CA PRO A 83 -5.39 24.33 14.71
C PRO A 83 -5.55 23.62 13.38
N VAL A 84 -5.41 24.37 12.28
CA VAL A 84 -5.24 23.79 10.96
C VAL A 84 -3.82 23.25 10.95
N TYR A 85 -3.63 22.08 11.59
CA TYR A 85 -2.55 21.20 11.20
C TYR A 85 -2.75 21.00 9.70
N SER A 86 -1.82 21.50 8.90
CA SER A 86 -1.79 21.23 7.47
C SER A 86 -1.50 19.74 7.31
N ILE A 87 -2.55 18.92 7.46
CA ILE A 87 -2.55 17.51 7.08
C ILE A 87 -2.30 17.55 5.59
N ASN A 88 -1.05 17.34 5.18
CA ASN A 88 -0.75 17.22 3.77
C ASN A 88 -1.66 16.09 3.26
N PRO A 89 -2.57 16.35 2.30
CA PRO A 89 -3.55 15.36 1.87
C PRO A 89 -2.91 14.12 1.24
N TYR A 90 -1.59 14.14 1.07
CA TYR A 90 -0.80 13.09 0.48
C TYR A 90 0.48 12.82 1.28
N ARG A 91 0.88 11.55 1.29
CA ARG A 91 2.20 11.04 1.68
C ARG A 91 2.84 10.33 0.48
N ILE A 92 4.17 10.22 0.43
CA ILE A 92 4.87 9.50 -0.65
C ILE A 92 5.49 8.24 -0.05
N ARG A 93 5.35 7.11 -0.74
CA ARG A 93 6.00 5.83 -0.38
C ARG A 93 6.41 5.10 -1.64
N ASP A 94 7.67 4.70 -1.72
CA ASP A 94 8.24 3.98 -2.87
C ASP A 94 7.99 4.70 -4.22
N GLY A 95 8.04 6.04 -4.20
CA GLY A 95 7.75 6.89 -5.36
C GLY A 95 6.26 7.01 -5.73
N ILE A 96 5.36 6.39 -4.96
CA ILE A 96 3.91 6.44 -5.16
C ILE A 96 3.31 7.47 -4.19
N VAL A 97 2.46 8.35 -4.74
CA VAL A 97 1.67 9.30 -3.95
C VAL A 97 0.45 8.60 -3.37
N ILE A 98 0.26 8.74 -2.06
CA ILE A 98 -0.76 8.04 -1.27
C ILE A 98 -1.61 9.07 -0.55
N SER A 99 -2.93 8.97 -0.67
CA SER A 99 -3.88 9.80 0.05
C SER A 99 -3.80 9.57 1.56
N SER A 100 -3.78 10.64 2.35
CA SER A 100 -3.78 10.57 3.81
C SER A 100 -5.07 9.99 4.38
N HIS A 101 -6.16 9.95 3.60
CA HIS A 101 -7.45 9.38 3.99
C HIS A 101 -7.49 7.85 4.01
N LEU A 102 -6.50 7.17 3.41
CA LEU A 102 -6.44 5.73 3.42
C LEU A 102 -5.81 5.21 4.73
N ALA A 103 -6.49 4.25 5.35
CA ALA A 103 -5.97 3.51 6.49
C ALA A 103 -4.64 2.83 6.14
N ASN A 104 -3.71 2.81 7.11
CA ASN A 104 -2.37 2.25 6.91
C ASN A 104 -2.41 0.78 6.50
N ASP A 105 -3.31 -0.02 7.09
CA ASP A 105 -3.51 -1.43 6.75
C ASP A 105 -3.94 -1.61 5.28
N THR A 106 -4.86 -0.77 4.78
CA THR A 106 -5.29 -0.77 3.37
C THR A 106 -4.14 -0.41 2.44
N VAL A 107 -3.38 0.62 2.79
CA VAL A 107 -2.21 1.03 2.01
C VAL A 107 -1.18 -0.08 1.95
N GLU A 108 -0.91 -0.75 3.07
CA GLU A 108 0.05 -1.86 3.12
C GLU A 108 -0.42 -3.04 2.26
N ALA A 109 -1.70 -3.40 2.33
CA ALA A 109 -2.28 -4.45 1.50
C ALA A 109 -2.16 -4.13 0.00
N LEU A 110 -2.55 -2.91 -0.40
CA LEU A 110 -2.50 -2.45 -1.79
C LEU A 110 -1.06 -2.36 -2.31
N MET A 111 -0.12 -1.88 -1.50
CA MET A 111 1.30 -1.82 -1.88
C MET A 111 1.89 -3.23 -2.04
N ASN A 112 1.55 -4.18 -1.15
CA ASN A 112 1.99 -5.57 -1.31
C ASN A 112 1.43 -6.19 -2.61
N GLU A 113 0.14 -5.97 -2.91
CA GLU A 113 -0.48 -6.43 -4.17
C GLU A 113 0.21 -5.80 -5.39
N TYR A 114 0.45 -4.48 -5.35
CA TYR A 114 1.14 -3.73 -6.41
C TYR A 114 2.51 -4.34 -6.74
N HIS A 115 3.33 -4.63 -5.73
CA HIS A 115 4.66 -5.21 -5.94
C HIS A 115 4.60 -6.65 -6.46
N ASN A 116 3.64 -7.45 -5.99
CA ASN A 116 3.44 -8.79 -6.52
C ASN A 116 3.08 -8.78 -8.01
N LEU A 117 2.19 -7.86 -8.42
CA LEU A 117 1.82 -7.68 -9.82
C LEU A 117 3.01 -7.20 -10.66
N ASP A 118 3.82 -6.28 -10.12
CA ASP A 118 5.04 -5.78 -10.80
C ASP A 118 5.98 -6.92 -11.17
N SER A 119 6.29 -7.79 -10.20
CA SER A 119 7.13 -8.98 -10.44
C SER A 119 6.50 -9.97 -11.43
N GLN A 120 5.18 -10.17 -11.39
CA GLN A 120 4.47 -11.06 -12.34
C GLN A 120 4.53 -10.51 -13.77
N ILE A 121 4.33 -9.20 -13.94
CA ILE A 121 4.39 -8.52 -15.23
C ILE A 121 5.81 -8.60 -15.79
N GLU A 122 6.84 -8.28 -14.99
CA GLU A 122 8.24 -8.40 -15.41
C GLU A 122 8.57 -9.82 -15.86
N GLN A 123 8.21 -10.82 -15.05
CA GLN A 123 8.43 -12.22 -15.40
C GLN A 123 7.72 -12.62 -16.71
N ALA A 124 6.49 -12.14 -16.92
CA ALA A 124 5.73 -12.42 -18.14
C ALA A 124 6.36 -11.78 -19.38
N LEU A 125 6.91 -10.56 -19.25
CA LEU A 125 7.57 -9.83 -20.34
C LEU A 125 8.92 -10.44 -20.72
N GLU A 126 9.63 -11.07 -19.77
CA GLU A 126 10.89 -11.76 -20.03
C GLU A 126 10.73 -13.12 -20.73
N GLN A 127 9.53 -13.72 -20.70
CA GLN A 127 9.31 -15.02 -21.34
C GLN A 127 9.26 -14.89 -22.86
N PRO A 128 10.10 -15.63 -23.61
CA PRO A 128 10.04 -15.61 -25.06
C PRO A 128 8.71 -16.21 -25.54
N ILE A 129 8.05 -15.54 -26.50
CA ILE A 129 6.85 -16.06 -27.15
C ILE A 129 7.23 -17.30 -27.96
N VAL A 130 7.00 -18.48 -27.39
CA VAL A 130 7.25 -19.75 -28.08
C VAL A 130 6.16 -19.95 -29.13
N ARG A 131 6.49 -19.73 -30.40
CA ARG A 131 5.63 -20.10 -31.53
C ARG A 131 5.77 -21.61 -31.79
N GLY A 132 4.86 -22.42 -31.24
CA GLY A 132 4.83 -23.85 -31.51
C GLY A 132 4.40 -24.15 -32.94
N LEU A 133 5.03 -25.14 -33.59
CA LEU A 133 4.44 -25.81 -34.74
C LEU A 133 3.15 -26.52 -34.25
N PHE A 134 2.03 -26.35 -34.97
CA PHE A 134 0.69 -26.94 -34.67
C PHE A 134 -0.26 -26.20 -33.73
N GLY A 135 -0.13 -24.89 -33.53
CA GLY A 135 -1.24 -24.05 -33.03
C GLY A 135 -1.62 -24.19 -31.54
N LEU A 136 -1.13 -25.23 -30.85
CA LEU A 136 -1.32 -25.46 -29.41
C LEU A 136 -0.70 -24.35 -28.55
N SER A 137 0.41 -23.73 -28.97
CA SER A 137 1.02 -22.64 -28.17
C SER A 137 0.27 -21.32 -28.24
N ARG A 138 -0.66 -21.16 -29.19
CA ARG A 138 -1.32 -19.86 -29.44
C ARG A 138 -2.39 -19.56 -28.39
N ALA A 139 -3.13 -20.56 -27.92
CA ALA A 139 -4.11 -20.41 -26.86
C ALA A 139 -3.43 -20.00 -25.54
N ASP A 140 -2.43 -20.77 -25.09
CA ASP A 140 -1.66 -20.49 -23.87
C ASP A 140 -0.94 -19.13 -23.93
N THR A 141 -0.41 -18.75 -25.09
CA THR A 141 0.22 -17.43 -25.27
C THR A 141 -0.82 -16.31 -25.18
N THR A 142 -2.02 -16.54 -25.73
CA THR A 142 -3.10 -15.53 -25.70
C THR A 142 -3.63 -15.37 -24.28
N GLU A 143 -3.83 -16.46 -23.55
CA GLU A 143 -4.26 -16.45 -22.16
C GLU A 143 -3.25 -15.72 -21.27
N LYS A 144 -1.95 -16.05 -21.40
CA LYS A 144 -0.88 -15.32 -20.69
C LYS A 144 -0.87 -13.83 -21.03
N ALA A 145 -1.01 -13.47 -22.31
CA ALA A 145 -1.05 -12.07 -22.71
C ALA A 145 -2.27 -11.32 -22.14
N ILE A 146 -3.44 -11.97 -22.11
CA ILE A 146 -4.65 -11.42 -21.48
C ILE A 146 -4.41 -11.24 -19.98
N GLN A 147 -3.84 -12.24 -19.29
CA GLN A 147 -3.54 -12.14 -17.87
C GLN A 147 -2.59 -10.98 -17.58
N THR A 148 -1.49 -10.85 -18.32
CA THR A 148 -0.55 -9.72 -18.15
C THR A 148 -1.22 -8.37 -18.39
N LEU A 149 -2.16 -8.27 -19.34
CA LEU A 149 -2.95 -7.06 -19.55
C LEU A 149 -3.87 -6.75 -18.37
N LEU A 150 -4.53 -7.77 -17.80
CA LEU A 150 -5.35 -7.63 -16.60
C LEU A 150 -4.52 -7.22 -15.39
N ASP A 151 -3.31 -7.78 -15.23
CA ASP A 151 -2.37 -7.43 -14.17
C ASP A 151 -1.93 -5.97 -14.30
N CYS A 152 -1.58 -5.51 -15.52
CA CYS A 152 -1.28 -4.11 -15.80
C CYS A 152 -2.45 -3.18 -15.43
N TYR A 153 -3.68 -3.58 -15.78
CA TYR A 153 -4.88 -2.81 -15.45
C TYR A 153 -5.10 -2.72 -13.94
N ARG A 154 -5.00 -3.85 -13.23
CA ARG A 154 -5.14 -3.88 -11.77
C ARG A 154 -4.06 -3.06 -11.08
N GLN A 155 -2.82 -3.15 -11.54
CA GLN A 155 -1.71 -2.36 -11.00
C GLN A 155 -1.96 -0.84 -11.16
N ARG A 156 -2.52 -0.43 -12.31
CA ARG A 156 -2.97 0.96 -12.53
C ARG A 156 -4.11 1.36 -11.58
N HIS A 157 -5.12 0.51 -11.42
CA HIS A 157 -6.24 0.76 -10.51
C HIS A 157 -5.74 0.95 -9.08
N ILE A 158 -4.83 0.09 -8.60
CA ILE A 158 -4.22 0.23 -7.26
C ILE A 158 -3.56 1.62 -7.11
N LYS A 159 -2.81 2.09 -8.11
CA LYS A 159 -2.23 3.44 -8.09
C LYS A 159 -3.30 4.53 -7.97
N LEU A 160 -4.43 4.39 -8.68
CA LEU A 160 -5.53 5.36 -8.61
C LEU A 160 -6.21 5.35 -7.24
N VAL A 161 -6.45 4.17 -6.66
CA VAL A 161 -6.97 4.03 -5.30
C VAL A 161 -6.02 4.64 -4.28
N LEU A 162 -4.72 4.29 -4.34
CA LEU A 162 -3.70 4.85 -3.46
C LEU A 162 -3.67 6.38 -3.52
N GLN A 163 -3.83 6.98 -4.71
CA GLN A 163 -3.90 8.43 -4.90
C GLN A 163 -5.22 9.07 -4.45
N GLY A 164 -6.19 8.29 -3.96
CA GLY A 164 -7.53 8.75 -3.59
C GLY A 164 -8.39 9.15 -4.77
N ARG A 165 -8.09 8.66 -5.97
CA ARG A 165 -8.83 8.98 -7.21
C ARG A 165 -9.94 7.99 -7.54
N GLU A 166 -9.87 6.78 -6.99
CA GLU A 166 -10.87 5.73 -7.14
C GLU A 166 -11.15 5.07 -5.79
N SER A 167 -12.35 4.54 -5.62
CA SER A 167 -12.69 3.69 -4.48
C SER A 167 -12.10 2.29 -4.66
N GLU A 168 -11.74 1.65 -3.55
CA GLU A 168 -11.26 0.26 -3.56
C GLU A 168 -12.31 -0.72 -4.13
N GLN A 169 -13.59 -0.38 -3.98
CA GLN A 169 -14.71 -1.13 -4.56
C GLN A 169 -15.08 -0.57 -5.94
N PRO A 170 -15.27 -1.42 -6.96
CA PRO A 170 -15.97 -0.99 -8.17
C PRO A 170 -17.37 -0.52 -7.78
N GLU A 171 -17.76 0.69 -8.21
CA GLU A 171 -19.15 1.14 -8.10
C GLU A 171 -20.06 0.04 -8.65
N LYS A 172 -20.93 -0.49 -7.79
CA LYS A 172 -21.99 -1.48 -8.04
C LYS A 172 -21.84 -2.25 -9.37
N THR A 173 -21.45 -3.52 -9.23
CA THR A 173 -21.70 -4.59 -10.19
C THR A 173 -22.94 -4.31 -11.03
N VAL A 174 -22.73 -4.12 -12.34
CA VAL A 174 -23.81 -4.31 -13.33
C VAL A 174 -24.42 -5.67 -13.00
N ASP A 175 -25.74 -5.70 -12.90
CA ASP A 175 -26.50 -6.91 -12.64
C ASP A 175 -26.02 -8.00 -13.62
N ASP A 176 -25.48 -9.11 -13.09
CA ASP A 176 -24.91 -10.22 -13.88
C ASP A 176 -25.93 -10.78 -14.88
N SER A 177 -27.22 -10.46 -14.72
CA SER A 177 -28.27 -10.77 -15.68
C SER A 177 -28.13 -10.11 -17.06
N ASP A 178 -27.24 -9.12 -17.23
CA ASP A 178 -26.95 -8.46 -18.51
C ASP A 178 -25.63 -8.92 -19.18
N ILE A 179 -24.83 -9.76 -18.51
CA ILE A 179 -23.56 -10.25 -19.07
C ILE A 179 -23.86 -11.46 -19.97
N LYS A 180 -24.00 -11.20 -21.27
CA LYS A 180 -24.03 -12.26 -22.29
C LYS A 180 -22.68 -12.98 -22.30
N THR A 181 -22.71 -14.30 -22.18
CA THR A 181 -21.52 -15.14 -22.40
C THR A 181 -21.00 -14.95 -23.83
N VAL A 182 -19.70 -15.21 -24.06
CA VAL A 182 -19.10 -15.14 -25.40
C VAL A 182 -19.86 -16.01 -26.41
N ASP A 183 -20.38 -17.15 -25.96
CA ASP A 183 -21.22 -18.04 -26.76
C ASP A 183 -22.58 -17.43 -27.14
N GLU A 184 -23.20 -16.64 -26.25
CA GLU A 184 -24.46 -15.94 -26.54
C GLU A 184 -24.29 -14.80 -27.55
N PHE A 185 -23.14 -14.11 -27.54
CA PHE A 185 -22.83 -13.05 -28.50
C PHE A 185 -22.60 -13.60 -29.93
N ILE A 186 -21.97 -14.78 -30.04
CA ILE A 186 -21.74 -15.44 -31.33
C ILE A 186 -23.08 -15.96 -31.90
N ASN A 187 -23.95 -16.51 -31.06
CA ASN A 187 -25.24 -17.06 -31.50
C ASN A 187 -26.27 -16.00 -31.90
N THR A 188 -26.28 -14.82 -31.25
CA THR A 188 -27.22 -13.75 -31.62
C THR A 188 -26.92 -13.09 -32.97
N ASN A 189 -25.66 -13.09 -33.41
CA ASN A 189 -25.30 -12.55 -34.73
C ASN A 189 -25.59 -13.52 -35.89
N ASN A 190 -25.72 -14.82 -35.62
CA ASN A 190 -26.07 -15.81 -36.64
C ASN A 190 -27.58 -15.91 -36.89
N MET A 191 -28.43 -15.44 -35.96
CA MET A 191 -29.90 -15.42 -36.18
C MET A 191 -30.40 -14.20 -36.95
N ASN A 192 -29.60 -13.14 -37.10
CA ASN A 192 -29.99 -11.93 -37.84
C ASN A 192 -29.49 -11.92 -39.31
N ALA A 193 -28.94 -13.04 -39.79
CA ALA A 193 -28.40 -13.19 -41.14
C ALA A 193 -29.18 -14.21 -42.00
N SER A 194 -30.44 -14.53 -41.64
CA SER A 194 -31.36 -15.34 -42.44
C SER A 194 -32.58 -14.56 -42.89
#